data_AF-A0A4R3KKE8-F1
#
_entry.id   AF-A0A4R3KKE8-F1
#
_cell.length_a   1.000
_cell.length_b   1.000
_cell.length_c   1.000
_cell.angle_alpha   90.00
_cell.angle_beta   90.00
_cell.angle_gamma   90.00
#
_symmetry.space_group_name_H-M   'P 1'
#
loop_
_entity.id
_entity.type
_entity.pdbx_description
1 polymer ?
#
loop_
_entity_poly.entity_id
_entity_poly.type
_entity_poly.pdbx_seq_one_letter_code
_entity_poly.pdbx_strand_id
1 'polypeptide(L)'
;MPNDWTHLLFWERVAAQSGIYFSSQQKEFQLGTQGPDHFFYYYLWPWKKKDRSVIEIGTQIHKEHCGKFLLHTIDYLKENPNPILKAYVYGFISHHILDRNPYIFIV
;
A
#
# COMPACT_ATOMS: atom_id res chain seq x y z
N MET A 1 -3.65 7.85 -10.44
CA MET A 1 -3.85 9.28 -10.06
C MET A 1 -2.52 9.82 -9.53
N PRO A 2 -2.30 11.14 -9.36
CA PRO A 2 -1.09 11.66 -8.70
C PRO A 2 -0.75 10.94 -7.37
N ASN A 3 -1.78 10.41 -6.68
CA ASN A 3 -1.67 9.61 -5.46
C ASN A 3 -0.73 8.41 -5.57
N ASP A 4 -0.73 7.67 -6.69
CA ASP A 4 0.09 6.45 -6.82
C ASP A 4 1.59 6.79 -6.72
N TRP A 5 1.96 7.92 -7.32
CA TRP A 5 3.31 8.48 -7.26
C TRP A 5 3.61 9.08 -5.89
N THR A 6 2.64 9.70 -5.24
CA THR A 6 2.80 10.26 -3.88
C THR A 6 3.19 9.17 -2.88
N HIS A 7 2.58 7.98 -2.94
CA HIS A 7 2.95 6.87 -2.07
C HIS A 7 4.36 6.32 -2.32
N LEU A 8 4.75 6.21 -3.61
CA LEU A 8 6.10 5.79 -3.99
C LEU A 8 7.16 6.79 -3.51
N LEU A 9 6.95 8.08 -3.78
CA LEU A 9 7.85 9.16 -3.38
C LEU A 9 7.95 9.28 -1.85
N PHE A 10 6.83 9.09 -1.14
CA PHE A 10 6.84 9.08 0.32
C PHE A 10 7.73 7.98 0.86
N TRP A 11 7.62 6.77 0.32
CA TRP A 11 8.51 5.72 0.73
C TRP A 11 9.96 5.98 0.37
N GLU A 12 10.29 6.48 -0.83
CA GLU A 12 11.69 6.75 -1.19
C GLU A 12 12.38 7.66 -0.16
N ARG A 13 11.65 8.64 0.39
CA ARG A 13 12.12 9.48 1.50
C ARG A 13 12.28 8.69 2.80
N VAL A 14 11.30 7.86 3.16
CA VAL A 14 11.36 7.02 4.38
C VAL A 14 12.50 6.00 4.31
N ALA A 15 12.73 5.38 3.14
CA ALA A 15 13.84 4.45 2.90
C ALA A 15 15.19 5.13 3.07
N ALA A 16 15.34 6.33 2.50
CA ALA A 16 16.55 7.14 2.65
C ALA A 16 16.87 7.47 4.12
N GLN A 17 15.84 7.72 4.93
CA GLN A 17 16.00 8.05 6.35
C GLN A 17 16.19 6.82 7.26
N SER A 18 15.49 5.72 6.97
CA SER A 18 15.51 4.51 7.79
C SER A 18 16.65 3.54 7.44
N GLY A 19 17.24 3.68 6.25
CA GLY A 19 18.23 2.73 5.73
C GLY A 19 17.63 1.39 5.28
N ILE A 20 16.30 1.30 5.18
CA ILE A 20 15.59 0.07 4.82
C ILE A 20 15.35 0.04 3.31
N TYR A 21 15.95 -0.94 2.64
CA TYR A 21 15.84 -1.13 1.19
C TYR A 21 15.47 -2.56 0.83
N PHE A 22 14.51 -2.70 -0.08
CA PHE A 22 14.05 -3.99 -0.63
C PHE A 22 14.48 -4.13 -2.10
N SER A 23 15.79 -4.27 -2.35
CA SER A 23 16.34 -4.35 -3.72
C SER A 23 15.86 -5.59 -4.48
N SER A 24 15.83 -6.76 -3.81
CA SER A 24 15.42 -8.03 -4.44
C SER A 24 13.90 -8.22 -4.54
N GLN A 25 13.10 -7.46 -3.77
CA GLN A 25 11.64 -7.53 -3.73
C GLN A 25 11.01 -6.15 -4.00
N GLN A 26 11.62 -5.38 -4.91
CA GLN A 26 11.23 -4.01 -5.17
C GLN A 26 9.78 -3.91 -5.67
N LYS A 27 9.32 -4.87 -6.49
CA LYS A 27 7.98 -4.85 -7.07
C LYS A 27 6.91 -5.07 -6.00
N GLU A 28 7.14 -6.02 -5.11
CA GLU A 28 6.20 -6.38 -4.04
C GLU A 28 6.17 -5.29 -2.98
N PHE A 29 7.32 -4.69 -2.72
CA PHE A 29 7.43 -3.47 -1.93
C PHE A 29 6.61 -2.32 -2.55
N GLN A 30 6.84 -1.99 -3.82
CA GLN A 30 6.14 -0.91 -4.53
C GLN A 30 4.63 -1.18 -4.59
N LEU A 31 4.23 -2.43 -4.82
CA LEU A 31 2.85 -2.85 -4.69
C LEU A 31 2.33 -2.51 -3.29
N GLY A 32 3.04 -2.92 -2.23
CA GLY A 32 2.68 -2.58 -0.85
C GLY A 32 2.42 -1.09 -0.62
N THR A 33 3.21 -0.19 -1.23
CA THR A 33 3.04 1.27 -1.06
C THR A 33 1.70 1.81 -1.52
N GLN A 34 0.99 1.11 -2.40
CA GLN A 34 -0.34 1.53 -2.84
C GLN A 34 -1.44 1.01 -1.90
N GLY A 35 -1.11 0.12 -0.95
CA GLY A 35 -2.07 -0.41 0.01
C GLY A 35 -3.32 -1.02 -0.67
N PRO A 36 -4.54 -0.65 -0.24
CA PRO A 36 -5.79 -1.10 -0.87
C PRO A 36 -6.10 -0.40 -2.21
N ASP A 37 -5.31 0.57 -2.68
CA ASP A 37 -5.68 1.37 -3.86
C ASP A 37 -5.81 0.56 -5.15
N HIS A 38 -5.11 -0.59 -5.25
CA HIS A 38 -5.21 -1.47 -6.42
C HIS A 38 -6.65 -1.89 -6.73
N PHE A 39 -7.52 -1.99 -5.73
CA PHE A 39 -8.93 -2.33 -5.91
C PHE A 39 -9.67 -1.27 -6.74
N PHE A 40 -9.26 0.00 -6.70
CA PHE A 40 -9.84 1.07 -7.52
C PHE A 40 -9.42 1.01 -8.99
N TYR A 41 -8.37 0.24 -9.28
CA TYR A 41 -7.80 0.07 -10.62
C TYR A 41 -8.19 -1.27 -11.26
N TYR A 42 -9.08 -2.03 -10.62
CA TYR A 42 -9.68 -3.21 -11.24
C TYR A 42 -10.60 -2.79 -12.41
N TYR A 43 -10.20 -3.17 -13.63
CA TYR A 43 -10.76 -2.67 -14.91
C TYR A 43 -10.54 -1.17 -15.17
N LEU A 44 -9.27 -0.84 -15.40
CA LEU A 44 -8.76 0.50 -15.76
C LEU A 44 -9.28 1.07 -17.10
N TRP A 45 -9.73 0.23 -18.03
CA TRP A 45 -10.06 0.68 -19.38
C TRP A 45 -11.39 1.45 -19.41
N PRO A 46 -11.46 2.65 -20.04
CA PRO A 46 -12.67 3.48 -20.07
C PRO A 46 -13.91 2.78 -20.64
N TRP A 47 -13.70 1.80 -21.52
CA TRP A 47 -14.77 1.04 -22.17
C TRP A 47 -15.21 -0.21 -21.38
N LYS A 48 -14.52 -0.56 -20.28
CA LYS A 48 -14.95 -1.64 -19.39
C LYS A 48 -15.80 -1.08 -18.27
N LYS A 49 -16.91 -1.77 -17.97
CA LYS A 49 -17.73 -1.45 -16.80
C LYS A 49 -16.90 -1.72 -15.54
N LYS A 50 -16.73 -0.69 -14.71
CA LYS A 50 -16.09 -0.85 -13.40
C LYS A 50 -16.88 -1.85 -12.56
N ASP A 51 -16.17 -2.77 -11.92
CA ASP A 51 -16.78 -3.67 -10.95
C ASP A 51 -16.98 -2.92 -9.63
N ARG A 52 -18.24 -2.62 -9.31
CA ARG A 52 -18.58 -1.89 -8.08
C ARG A 52 -18.24 -2.68 -6.83
N SER A 53 -18.35 -4.02 -6.89
CA SER A 53 -18.04 -4.87 -5.74
C SER A 53 -16.57 -4.77 -5.34
N VAL A 54 -15.67 -4.69 -6.32
CA VAL A 54 -14.22 -4.58 -6.09
C VAL A 54 -13.86 -3.19 -5.54
N ILE A 55 -14.49 -2.14 -6.06
CA ILE A 55 -14.31 -0.78 -5.54
C ILE A 55 -14.83 -0.66 -4.11
N GLU A 56 -15.95 -1.32 -3.78
CA GLU A 56 -16.51 -1.36 -2.43
C GLU A 56 -15.55 -2.05 -1.44
N ILE A 57 -14.92 -3.17 -1.84
CA ILE A 57 -13.88 -3.83 -1.03
C ILE A 57 -12.72 -2.86 -0.75
N GLY A 58 -12.18 -2.22 -1.78
CA GLY A 58 -11.11 -1.23 -1.62
C GLY A 58 -11.50 -0.11 -0.68
N THR A 59 -12.73 0.40 -0.82
CA THR A 59 -13.29 1.46 0.02
C THR A 59 -13.44 1.05 1.48
N GLN A 60 -13.96 -0.16 1.74
CA GLN A 60 -14.14 -0.69 3.10
C GLN A 60 -12.80 -0.88 3.80
N ILE A 61 -11.81 -1.45 3.09
CA ILE A 61 -10.47 -1.58 3.63
C ILE A 61 -9.93 -0.18 3.96
N HIS A 62 -10.00 0.77 3.03
CA HIS A 62 -9.50 2.13 3.25
C HIS A 62 -10.12 2.86 4.45
N LYS A 63 -11.45 2.86 4.53
CA LYS A 63 -12.17 3.71 5.49
C LYS A 63 -12.36 3.09 6.86
N GLU A 64 -12.56 1.78 6.92
CA GLU A 64 -13.07 1.11 8.13
C GLU A 64 -12.06 0.12 8.71
N HIS A 65 -11.21 -0.46 7.86
CA HIS A 65 -10.44 -1.65 8.24
C HIS A 65 -8.94 -1.59 7.92
N CYS A 66 -8.41 -0.45 7.49
CA CYS A 66 -7.04 -0.36 6.98
C CYS A 66 -6.01 -0.81 8.05
N GLY A 67 -6.15 -0.30 9.27
CA GLY A 67 -5.31 -0.71 10.40
C GLY A 67 -5.50 -2.18 10.79
N LYS A 68 -6.74 -2.68 10.81
CA LYS A 68 -7.04 -4.08 11.15
C LYS A 68 -6.47 -5.05 10.11
N PHE A 69 -6.61 -4.73 8.83
CA PHE A 69 -6.04 -5.47 7.71
C PHE A 69 -4.51 -5.51 7.81
N LEU A 70 -3.88 -4.34 8.08
CA LEU A 70 -2.44 -4.25 8.23
C LEU A 70 -1.94 -5.11 9.41
N LEU A 71 -2.59 -5.03 10.57
CA LEU A 71 -2.24 -5.84 11.73
C LEU A 71 -2.37 -7.34 11.46
N HIS A 72 -3.47 -7.78 10.85
CA HIS A 72 -3.63 -9.18 10.45
C HIS A 72 -2.52 -9.65 9.49
N THR A 73 -2.11 -8.79 8.56
CA THR A 73 -1.04 -9.12 7.60
C THR A 73 0.34 -9.19 8.29
N ILE A 74 0.58 -8.32 9.27
CA ILE A 74 1.79 -8.35 10.11
C ILE A 74 1.84 -9.63 10.94
N ASP A 75 0.74 -10.03 11.56
CA ASP A 75 0.68 -11.25 12.38
C ASP A 75 0.87 -12.50 11.51
N TYR A 76 0.21 -12.55 10.35
CA TYR A 76 0.44 -13.62 9.37
C TYR A 76 1.91 -13.70 8.92
N LEU A 77 2.58 -12.57 8.70
CA LEU A 77 4.01 -12.52 8.35
C LEU A 77 4.91 -13.06 9.48
N LYS A 78 4.58 -12.80 10.75
CA LYS A 78 5.34 -13.33 11.90
C LYS A 78 5.25 -14.85 11.95
N GLU A 79 4.07 -15.40 11.71
CA GLU A 79 3.83 -16.84 11.68
C GLU A 79 4.41 -17.50 10.42
N ASN A 80 4.45 -16.77 9.31
CA ASN A 80 4.89 -17.25 8.00
C ASN A 80 5.95 -16.33 7.39
N PRO A 81 7.20 -16.34 7.90
CA PRO A 81 8.26 -15.48 7.41
C PRO A 81 8.52 -15.69 5.92
N ASN A 82 8.25 -14.66 5.13
CA ASN A 82 8.44 -14.70 3.69
C ASN A 82 9.00 -13.35 3.21
N PRO A 83 10.15 -13.30 2.49
CA PRO A 83 10.74 -12.05 2.00
C PRO A 83 9.82 -11.22 1.11
N ILE A 84 9.01 -11.87 0.26
CA ILE A 84 8.03 -11.21 -0.62
C ILE A 84 6.94 -10.54 0.23
N LEU A 85 6.35 -11.29 1.17
CA LEU A 85 5.32 -10.74 2.05
C LEU A 85 5.87 -9.63 2.94
N LYS A 86 7.11 -9.79 3.43
CA LYS A 86 7.79 -8.76 4.22
C LYS A 86 7.89 -7.46 3.44
N ALA A 87 8.38 -7.51 2.20
CA ALA A 87 8.48 -6.34 1.34
C ALA A 87 7.12 -5.66 1.14
N TYR A 88 6.09 -6.44 0.84
CA TYR A 88 4.71 -5.95 0.71
C TYR A 88 4.19 -5.27 1.98
N VAL A 89 4.36 -5.90 3.15
CA VAL A 89 3.91 -5.35 4.44
C VAL A 89 4.60 -4.03 4.76
N TYR A 90 5.91 -3.91 4.50
CA TYR A 90 6.62 -2.64 4.72
C TYR A 90 6.10 -1.53 3.80
N GLY A 91 5.81 -1.84 2.54
CA GLY A 91 5.14 -0.91 1.65
C GLY A 91 3.77 -0.48 2.20
N PHE A 92 2.97 -1.43 2.70
CA PHE A 92 1.64 -1.14 3.24
C PHE A 92 1.71 -0.28 4.51
N ILE A 93 2.70 -0.49 5.38
CA ILE A 93 2.94 0.40 6.52
C ILE A 93 3.17 1.83 6.04
N SER A 94 4.00 2.00 5.02
CA SER A 94 4.28 3.31 4.41
C SER A 94 3.00 3.97 3.86
N HIS A 95 2.18 3.21 3.14
CA HIS A 95 0.87 3.65 2.67
C HIS A 95 0.00 4.16 3.83
N HIS A 96 -0.17 3.33 4.87
CA HIS A 96 -1.01 3.64 6.01
C HIS A 96 -0.53 4.89 6.78
N ILE A 97 0.78 5.07 6.94
CA ILE A 97 1.33 6.26 7.59
C ILE A 97 0.97 7.52 6.80
N LEU A 98 1.15 7.50 5.48
CA LEU A 98 0.90 8.67 4.64
C LEU A 98 -0.58 9.07 4.66
N ASP A 99 -1.49 8.11 4.51
CA ASP A 99 -2.94 8.37 4.51
C ASP A 99 -3.45 8.93 5.83
N ARG A 100 -2.81 8.56 6.94
CA ARG A 100 -3.16 9.07 8.28
C ARG A 100 -2.46 10.39 8.63
N ASN A 101 -1.42 10.75 7.89
CA ASN A 101 -0.61 11.94 8.14
C ASN A 101 -0.36 12.73 6.84
N PRO A 102 -1.40 13.20 6.14
CA PRO A 102 -1.27 13.82 4.82
C PRO A 102 -0.39 15.08 4.82
N TYR A 103 -0.27 15.77 5.97
CA TYR A 103 0.58 16.95 6.14
C TYR A 103 2.07 16.68 5.98
N ILE A 104 2.52 15.41 6.13
CA ILE A 104 3.94 15.03 5.97
C ILE A 104 4.43 15.26 4.52
N PHE A 105 3.52 15.44 3.56
CA PHE A 105 3.84 15.66 2.14
C PHE A 105 3.51 17.07 1.60
N ILE A 106 3.04 18.00 2.43
CA ILE A 106 2.75 19.40 2.03
C ILE A 106 3.94 20.32 2.32
N VAL A 107 5.17 19.85 2.13
CA VAL A 107 6.41 20.65 2.30
C VAL A 107 7.29 20.52 1.07
#